data_AF-A0AB33ET95-F1
#
_entry.id   AF-A0AB33ET95-F1
#
_cell.length_a   1.000
_cell.length_b   1.000
_cell.length_c   1.000
_cell.angle_alpha   90.00
_cell.angle_beta   90.00
_cell.angle_gamma   90.00
#
_symmetry.space_group_name_H-M   'P 1'
#
loop_
_entity.id
_entity.type
_entity.pdbx_description
1 polymer ?
#
loop_
_entity_poly.entity_id
_entity_poly.type
_entity_poly.pdbx_seq_one_letter_code
_entity_poly.pdbx_strand_id
1 'polypeptide(L)' 'MMWSGPMMGWMWIWSLLVLAVLAGLVWFVVRMPGPDRASPGTARRILDERYARGEIDEDDYRRRRAGLA' A
#
# COMPACT_ATOMS: atom_id res chain seq x y z
N MET A 1 37.85 -25.32 24.99
CA MET A 1 36.72 -24.44 24.61
C MET A 1 37.38 -23.22 23.99
N MET A 2 37.39 -23.01 22.68
CA MET A 2 36.48 -22.07 21.99
C MET A 2 36.94 -22.06 20.53
N TRP A 3 36.30 -22.83 19.65
CA TRP A 3 36.58 -22.84 18.21
C TRP A 3 35.25 -22.70 17.45
N SER A 4 34.56 -21.60 17.73
CA SER A 4 33.37 -21.14 17.00
C SER A 4 33.73 -19.86 16.23
N GLY A 5 34.82 -19.91 15.45
CA GLY A 5 35.44 -18.76 14.81
C GLY A 5 34.91 -18.35 13.43
N PRO A 6 34.48 -19.27 12.52
CA PRO A 6 34.04 -18.86 11.18
C PRO A 6 32.53 -18.99 10.91
N MET A 7 31.82 -19.94 11.54
CA MET A 7 30.39 -20.16 11.26
C MET A 7 29.49 -19.03 11.77
N MET A 8 29.86 -18.38 12.87
CA MET A 8 29.10 -17.25 13.41
C MET A 8 29.08 -16.09 12.40
N GLY A 9 30.24 -15.69 11.87
CA GLY A 9 30.35 -14.58 10.92
C GLY A 9 29.56 -14.81 9.62
N TRP A 10 29.48 -16.06 9.15
CA TRP A 10 28.67 -16.42 7.99
C TRP A 10 27.17 -16.23 8.25
N MET A 11 26.67 -16.60 9.44
CA MET A 11 25.27 -16.34 9.82
C MET A 11 24.94 -14.85 9.87
N TRP A 12 25.87 -13.99 10.31
CA TRP A 12 25.64 -12.54 10.34
C TRP A 12 25.45 -11.94 8.95
N ILE A 13 26.22 -12.42 7.96
CA ILE A 13 26.08 -11.98 6.57
C ILE A 13 24.69 -12.34 6.03
N TRP A 14 24.23 -13.56 6.29
CA TRP A 14 22.88 -14.00 5.90
C TRP A 14 21.79 -13.18 6.59
N SER A 15 21.92 -12.89 7.88
CA SER A 15 20.99 -12.04 8.63
C SER A 15 20.90 -10.63 8.07
N LEU A 16 22.05 -10.01 7.73
CA LEU A 16 22.09 -8.68 7.13
C LEU A 16 21.49 -8.67 5.72
N LEU A 17 21.69 -9.74 4.94
CA LEU A 17 21.10 -9.88 3.61
C LEU A 17 19.58 -9.96 3.69
N VAL A 18 19.03 -10.77 4.61
CA VAL A 18 17.59 -10.85 4.84
C VAL A 18 17.04 -9.50 5.31
N LEU A 19 17.74 -8.81 6.21
CA LEU A 19 17.35 -7.47 6.67
C LEU A 19 17.33 -6.46 5.52
N ALA A 20 18.33 -6.49 4.64
CA ALA A 20 18.40 -5.61 3.48
C ALA A 20 17.26 -5.89 2.48
N VAL A 21 16.91 -7.15 2.26
CA VAL A 21 15.76 -7.53 1.42
C VAL A 21 14.44 -7.05 2.05
N LEU A 22 14.25 -7.25 3.35
CA LEU A 22 13.07 -6.76 4.07
C LEU A 22 12.97 -5.24 4.03
N ALA A 23 14.06 -4.53 4.30
CA ALA A 23 14.12 -3.08 4.23
C ALA A 23 13.83 -2.58 2.80
N GLY A 24 14.37 -3.26 1.78
CA GLY A 24 14.09 -2.97 0.38
C GLY A 24 12.62 -3.18 0.03
N LEU A 25 12.00 -4.25 0.54
CA LEU A 25 10.58 -4.52 0.34
C LEU A 25 9.70 -3.49 1.04
N VAL A 26 9.99 -3.15 2.30
CA VAL A 26 9.29 -2.10 3.05
C VAL A 26 9.44 -0.76 2.34
N TRP A 27 10.65 -0.42 1.92
CA TRP A 27 10.91 0.79 1.16
C TRP A 27 10.14 0.78 -0.16
N PHE A 28 10.12 -0.33 -0.89
CA PHE A 28 9.39 -0.46 -2.15
C PHE A 28 7.88 -0.31 -1.95
N VAL A 29 7.30 -0.90 -0.90
CA VAL A 29 5.86 -0.78 -0.57
C VAL A 29 5.49 0.64 -0.13
N VAL A 30 6.36 1.31 0.65
CA VAL A 30 6.13 2.70 1.11
C VAL A 30 6.39 3.71 0.01
N ARG A 31 7.35 3.43 -0.88
CA ARG A 31 7.76 4.29 -2.00
C ARG A 31 6.90 4.08 -3.23
N MET A 32 6.27 2.91 -3.38
CA MET A 32 5.18 2.74 -4.33
C MET A 32 4.15 3.81 -4.00
N PRO A 33 3.80 4.71 -4.94
CA PRO A 33 2.56 5.44 -4.83
C PRO A 33 1.49 4.36 -4.75
N GLY A 34 1.03 4.05 -3.54
CA GLY A 34 -0.13 3.18 -3.36
C GLY A 34 -1.22 3.71 -4.28
N PRO A 35 -2.03 2.84 -4.91
CA PRO A 35 -3.09 3.27 -5.81
C PRO A 35 -3.81 4.41 -5.11
N ASP A 36 -3.66 5.62 -5.67
CA ASP A 36 -3.92 6.90 -4.98
C ASP A 36 -5.02 6.67 -3.99
N ARG A 37 -4.74 6.70 -2.67
CA ARG A 37 -5.75 6.51 -1.62
C ARG A 37 -6.93 7.34 -2.05
N ALA A 38 -7.98 6.71 -2.60
CA ALA A 38 -8.83 7.29 -3.64
C ALA A 38 -8.98 8.77 -3.38
N SER A 39 -8.14 9.58 -4.05
CA SER A 39 -8.13 11.01 -3.76
C SER A 39 -9.58 11.45 -3.88
N PRO A 40 -10.13 12.31 -3.00
CA PRO A 40 -11.56 12.62 -3.04
C PRO A 40 -12.05 12.94 -4.47
N GLY A 41 -11.19 13.48 -5.34
CA GLY A 41 -11.42 13.61 -6.79
C GLY A 41 -11.63 12.30 -7.57
N THR A 42 -10.82 11.27 -7.37
CA THR A 42 -10.95 9.95 -8.02
C THR A 42 -12.19 9.20 -7.53
N ALA A 43 -12.49 9.25 -6.23
CA ALA A 43 -13.71 8.65 -5.68
C ALA A 43 -14.98 9.33 -6.22
N ARG A 44 -14.99 10.66 -6.30
CA ARG A 44 -16.08 11.45 -6.92
C ARG A 44 -16.27 11.08 -8.39
N ARG A 45 -15.18 10.98 -9.16
CA ARG A 45 -15.25 10.62 -10.59
C ARG A 45 -15.84 9.23 -10.83
N ILE A 46 -15.51 8.25 -9.99
CA ILE A 46 -16.10 6.90 -10.06
C ILE A 46 -17.60 6.91 -9.69
N LEU A 47 -18.00 7.78 -8.77
CA LEU A 47 -19.41 7.99 -8.38
C LEU A 47 -20.21 8.64 -9.50
N ASP A 48 -19.68 9.71 -10.11
CA ASP A 48 -20.32 10.43 -11.22
C ASP A 48 -20.54 9.51 -12.43
N GLU A 49 -19.55 8.66 -12.75
CA GLU A 49 -19.65 7.73 -13.88
C GLU A 49 -20.72 6.65 -13.66
N ARG A 50 -20.89 6.16 -12.43
CA ARG A 50 -21.94 5.19 -12.09
C ARG A 50 -23.33 5.80 -12.03
N TYR A 51 -23.43 7.05 -11.57
CA TYR A 51 -24.67 7.82 -11.64
C TYR A 51 -25.09 8.07 -13.09
N ALA A 52 -24.16 8.44 -13.97
CA ALA A 52 -24.43 8.65 -15.40
C ALA A 52 -24.86 7.36 -16.13
N ARG A 53 -24.40 6.19 -15.68
CA ARG A 53 -24.88 4.88 -16.17
C ARG A 53 -26.23 4.45 -15.58
N GLY A 54 -26.75 5.17 -14.58
CA GLY A 54 -27.99 4.80 -13.87
C GLY A 54 -27.83 3.58 -12.96
N GLU A 55 -26.60 3.19 -12.62
CA GLU A 55 -26.33 2.08 -11.68
C GLU A 55 -26.62 2.47 -10.21
N ILE A 56 -26.73 3.77 -9.93
CA ILE A 56 -26.94 4.32 -8.59
C ILE A 56 -28.01 5.41 -8.67
N ASP A 57 -28.94 5.40 -7.71
CA ASP A 57 -30.00 6.39 -7.60
C ASP A 57 -29.48 7.74 -7.03
N GLU A 58 -30.22 8.82 -7.26
CA GLU A 58 -29.83 10.17 -6.87
C GLU A 58 -29.65 10.32 -5.34
N ASP A 59 -30.49 9.66 -4.55
CA ASP A 59 -30.39 9.68 -3.09
C ASP A 59 -29.11 8.97 -2.58
N ASP A 60 -28.73 7.86 -3.20
CA ASP A 60 -27.48 7.17 -2.89
C ASP A 60 -26.25 7.98 -3.31
N TYR A 61 -26.33 8.66 -4.45
CA TYR A 61 -25.28 9.56 -4.91
C TYR A 61 -25.07 10.72 -3.92
N ARG A 62 -26.14 11.40 -3.49
CA ARG A 62 -26.04 12.52 -2.53
C ARG A 62 -25.47 12.08 -1.18
N ARG A 63 -25.89 10.92 -0.65
CA ARG A 63 -25.41 10.38 0.63
C ARG A 63 -23.92 10.09 0.60
N ARG A 64 -23.44 9.45 -0.48
CA ARG A 64 -22.01 9.12 -0.64
C ARG A 64 -21.16 10.34 -0.92
N ARG A 65 -21.68 11.31 -1.67
CA ARG A 65 -21.02 12.60 -1.93
C ARG A 65 -20.82 13.42 -0.65
N ALA A 66 -21.80 13.42 0.26
CA ALA A 66 -21.70 14.11 1.55
C ALA A 66 -20.62 13.53 2.47
N GLY A 67 -20.36 12.21 2.40
CA GLY A 67 -19.27 11.57 3.15
C GLY A 67 -17.86 11.78 2.56
N LEU A 68 -17.78 12.33 1.35
CA LEU A 68 -16.53 12.64 0.63
C LEU A 68 -16.21 14.15 0.61
N ALA A 69 -17.02 14.98 1.27
CA ALA A 69 -16.82 16.42 1.43
C ALA A 69 -15.97 16.70 2.67
#